data_AF-A0A202FD04-F1
#
_entry.id   AF-A0A202FD04-F1
#
_cell.length_a   1.000
_cell.length_b   1.000
_cell.length_c   1.000
_cell.angle_alpha   90.00
_cell.angle_beta   90.00
_cell.angle_gamma   90.00
#
_symmetry.space_group_name_H-M   'P 1'
#
loop_
_entity.id
_entity.type
_entity.pdbx_description
1 polymer ?
#
loop_
_entity_poly.entity_id
_entity_poly.type
_entity_poly.pdbx_seq_one_letter_code
_entity_poly.pdbx_strand_id
1 'polypeptide(L)'
;MSNKKISIIYLFFFIIPYVLCLSIIGVSYNSLVLHALTWRIVVGGIVGAFGMFAVKVIAQRPVLIMYRSSTRKILKDLLHFFVLERNKVVIGANLFVDFWLSMLSIYLIARFLPLSLILGRTMGWLVFLLMISLTLASYLEFESLSIYTEKKK
;
A
#
# COMPACT_ATOMS: atom_id res chain seq x y z
N MET A 1 13.63 -20.30 0.56
CA MET A 1 12.62 -19.86 -0.43
C MET A 1 13.29 -19.40 -1.72
N SER A 2 12.73 -19.71 -2.89
CA SER A 2 13.22 -19.13 -4.16
C SER A 2 12.93 -17.63 -4.21
N ASN A 3 13.91 -16.82 -4.63
CA ASN A 3 13.80 -15.37 -4.76
C ASN A 3 12.61 -14.91 -5.63
N LYS A 4 12.12 -15.76 -6.54
CA LYS A 4 10.91 -15.49 -7.33
C LYS A 4 9.63 -15.52 -6.46
N LYS A 5 9.51 -16.45 -5.51
CA LYS A 5 8.34 -16.54 -4.62
C LYS A 5 8.25 -15.31 -3.69
N ILE A 6 9.38 -14.88 -3.11
CA ILE A 6 9.42 -13.71 -2.21
C ILE A 6 8.99 -12.42 -2.96
N SER A 7 9.45 -12.25 -4.21
CA SER A 7 9.10 -11.07 -5.01
C SER A 7 7.61 -11.03 -5.38
N ILE A 8 7.00 -12.20 -5.64
CA ILE A 8 5.56 -12.32 -5.92
C ILE A 8 4.74 -12.00 -4.66
N ILE A 9 5.12 -12.55 -3.51
CA ILE A 9 4.46 -12.25 -2.23
C ILE A 9 4.53 -10.75 -1.95
N TYR A 10 5.69 -10.12 -2.14
CA TYR A 10 5.85 -8.67 -1.98
C TYR A 10 4.94 -7.85 -2.90
N LEU A 11 4.81 -8.24 -4.16
CA LEU A 11 3.95 -7.54 -5.13
C LEU A 11 2.48 -7.56 -4.69
N PHE A 12 1.97 -8.73 -4.29
CA PHE A 12 0.56 -8.90 -3.89
C PHE A 12 0.26 -8.41 -2.48
N PHE A 13 1.21 -8.50 -1.55
CA PHE A 13 1.03 -8.06 -0.18
C PHE A 13 1.14 -6.54 -0.06
N PHE A 14 1.84 -5.90 -1.01
CA PHE A 14 2.33 -4.56 -0.75
C PHE A 14 2.24 -3.57 -1.88
N ILE A 15 2.82 -3.86 -3.05
CA ILE A 15 2.77 -2.91 -4.17
C ILE A 15 1.33 -2.69 -4.60
N ILE A 16 0.58 -3.79 -4.80
CA ILE A 16 -0.81 -3.71 -5.24
C ILE A 16 -1.68 -3.03 -4.17
N PRO A 17 -1.71 -3.47 -2.89
CA PRO A 17 -2.49 -2.80 -1.86
C PRO A 17 -2.10 -1.33 -1.66
N TYR A 18 -0.82 -0.98 -1.76
CA TYR A 18 -0.36 0.40 -1.61
C TYR A 18 -0.93 1.32 -2.70
N VAL A 19 -0.85 0.90 -3.97
CA VAL A 19 -1.41 1.66 -5.10
C VAL A 19 -2.94 1.74 -5.00
N LEU A 20 -3.60 0.68 -4.56
CA LEU A 20 -5.04 0.67 -4.34
C LEU A 20 -5.45 1.61 -3.19
N CYS A 21 -4.73 1.62 -2.08
CA CYS A 21 -4.97 2.55 -0.97
C CYS A 21 -4.77 4.02 -1.39
N LEU A 22 -3.73 4.33 -2.16
CA LEU A 22 -3.57 5.68 -2.73
C LEU A 22 -4.76 6.05 -3.62
N SER A 23 -5.19 5.13 -4.48
CA SER A 23 -6.34 5.35 -5.37
C SER A 23 -7.63 5.55 -4.57
N ILE A 24 -7.82 4.80 -3.49
CA ILE A 24 -8.95 4.95 -2.56
C ILE A 24 -8.93 6.34 -1.93
N ILE A 25 -7.78 6.82 -1.45
CA ILE A 25 -7.62 8.17 -0.88
C ILE A 25 -8.02 9.23 -1.92
N GLY A 26 -7.52 9.11 -3.15
CA GLY A 26 -7.83 10.05 -4.23
C GLY A 26 -9.30 10.06 -4.62
N VAL A 27 -9.94 8.88 -4.74
CA VAL A 27 -11.38 8.78 -5.06
C VAL A 27 -12.23 9.30 -3.91
N SER A 28 -11.91 8.92 -2.67
CA SER A 28 -12.67 9.33 -1.48
C SER A 28 -12.63 10.84 -1.29
N TYR A 29 -11.44 11.44 -1.43
CA TYR A 29 -11.28 12.88 -1.29
C TYR A 29 -12.02 13.65 -2.40
N ASN A 30 -11.89 13.23 -3.66
CA ASN A 30 -12.57 13.89 -4.78
C ASN A 30 -14.11 13.74 -4.71
N SER A 31 -14.59 12.62 -4.18
CA SER A 31 -16.00 12.38 -3.87
C SER A 31 -16.52 13.31 -2.76
N LEU A 32 -15.73 13.49 -1.68
CA LEU A 32 -16.11 14.29 -0.52
C LEU A 32 -16.11 15.80 -0.80
N VAL A 33 -15.16 16.27 -1.62
CA VAL A 33 -14.91 17.72 -1.83
C VAL A 33 -15.37 18.21 -3.22
N LEU A 34 -16.07 17.37 -4.01
CA LEU A 34 -16.59 17.73 -5.34
C LEU A 34 -15.52 18.37 -6.25
N HIS A 35 -14.45 17.64 -6.57
CA HIS A 35 -13.41 18.05 -7.54
C HIS A 35 -12.80 19.46 -7.34
N ALA A 36 -12.85 20.03 -6.13
CA ALA A 36 -12.24 21.34 -5.89
C ALA A 36 -10.72 21.22 -5.72
N LEU A 37 -9.98 21.55 -6.78
CA LEU A 37 -8.51 21.63 -6.84
C LEU A 37 -7.98 22.91 -6.13
N THR A 38 -8.22 23.02 -4.82
CA THR A 38 -7.81 24.18 -4.01
C THR A 38 -6.92 23.76 -2.83
N TRP A 39 -6.65 24.67 -1.90
CA TRP A 39 -5.90 24.43 -0.65
C TRP A 39 -6.35 23.17 0.13
N ARG A 40 -7.60 22.74 -0.08
CA ARG A 40 -8.16 21.54 0.52
C ARG A 40 -7.39 20.25 0.14
N ILE A 41 -6.70 20.20 -1.02
CA ILE A 41 -5.88 19.03 -1.41
C ILE A 41 -4.77 18.79 -0.38
N VAL A 42 -4.23 19.84 0.24
CA VAL A 42 -3.23 19.72 1.31
C VAL A 42 -3.84 18.99 2.52
N VAL A 43 -5.07 19.32 2.90
CA VAL A 43 -5.79 18.61 3.98
C VAL A 43 -6.04 17.15 3.59
N GLY A 44 -6.44 16.90 2.35
CA GLY A 44 -6.58 15.55 1.81
C GLY A 44 -5.28 14.75 1.83
N GLY A 45 -4.15 15.39 1.49
CA GLY A 45 -2.82 14.81 1.56
C GLY A 45 -2.39 14.48 2.99
N ILE A 46 -2.68 15.36 3.96
CA ILE A 46 -2.39 15.10 5.38
C ILE A 46 -3.17 13.87 5.86
N VAL A 47 -4.49 13.86 5.65
CA VAL A 47 -5.35 12.73 6.05
C VAL A 47 -4.93 11.45 5.32
N GLY A 48 -4.62 11.55 4.03
CA GLY A 48 -4.12 10.43 3.22
C GLY A 48 -2.81 9.86 3.75
N ALA A 49 -1.85 10.72 4.12
CA ALA A 49 -0.58 10.30 4.71
C ALA A 49 -0.77 9.54 6.02
N PHE A 50 -1.63 10.03 6.91
CA PHE A 50 -1.96 9.33 8.16
C PHE A 50 -2.70 8.00 7.91
N GLY A 51 -3.58 7.95 6.91
CA GLY A 51 -4.24 6.71 6.48
C GLY A 51 -3.23 5.66 6.00
N MET A 52 -2.32 6.05 5.09
CA MET A 52 -1.25 5.17 4.60
C MET A 52 -0.31 4.73 5.72
N PHE A 53 -0.01 5.63 6.66
CA PHE A 53 0.78 5.33 7.83
C PHE A 53 0.13 4.23 8.68
N ALA A 54 -1.17 4.33 8.96
CA ALA A 54 -1.89 3.31 9.72
C ALA A 54 -1.86 1.94 9.03
N VAL A 55 -2.05 1.90 7.70
CA VAL A 55 -1.95 0.65 6.92
C VAL A 55 -0.55 0.04 7.01
N LYS A 56 0.50 0.86 6.91
CA LYS A 56 1.90 0.40 7.05
C LYS A 56 2.21 -0.16 8.43
N VAL A 57 1.65 0.42 9.50
CA VAL A 57 1.80 -0.07 10.87
C VAL A 57 1.21 -1.48 11.01
N ILE A 58 0.04 -1.73 10.43
CA ILE A 58 -0.59 -3.07 10.45
C ILE A 58 0.25 -4.07 9.65
N ALA A 59 0.73 -3.66 8.47
CA ALA A 59 1.58 -4.48 7.60
C ALA A 59 3.03 -4.62 8.09
N GLN A 60 3.42 -4.01 9.21
CA GLN A 60 4.82 -3.95 9.63
C GLN A 60 5.40 -5.33 9.96
N ARG A 61 4.66 -6.17 10.69
CA ARG A 61 5.10 -7.53 11.07
C ARG A 61 5.40 -8.43 9.87
N PRO A 62 4.48 -8.61 8.90
CA PRO A 62 4.74 -9.46 7.73
C PRO A 62 5.90 -8.93 6.87
N VAL A 63 5.97 -7.61 6.66
CA VAL A 63 7.05 -6.95 5.90
C VAL A 63 8.42 -7.21 6.52
N LEU A 64 8.51 -7.18 7.84
CA LEU A 64 9.76 -7.40 8.57
C LEU A 64 10.26 -8.86 8.46
N ILE A 65 9.35 -9.83 8.46
CA ILE A 65 9.68 -11.24 8.22
C ILE A 65 10.24 -11.43 6.81
N MET A 66 9.62 -10.77 5.82
CA MET A 66 10.10 -10.78 4.42
C MET A 66 11.44 -10.07 4.24
N TYR A 67 11.68 -8.97 4.97
CA TYR A 67 12.94 -8.24 4.96
C TYR A 67 14.10 -9.09 5.46
N ARG A 68 13.91 -9.81 6.57
CA ARG A 68 14.93 -10.72 7.11
C ARG A 68 15.20 -11.92 6.19
N SER A 69 14.19 -12.35 5.44
CA SER A 69 14.29 -13.49 4.52
C SER A 69 14.78 -13.12 3.11
N SER A 70 14.90 -11.83 2.77
CA SER A 70 15.32 -11.35 1.45
C SER A 70 16.84 -11.27 1.28
N THR A 71 17.36 -11.90 0.24
CA THR A 71 18.80 -11.90 -0.09
C THR A 71 19.21 -10.87 -1.16
N ARG A 72 18.27 -10.26 -1.90
CA ARG A 72 18.57 -9.29 -2.97
C ARG A 72 18.60 -7.85 -2.45
N LYS A 73 19.66 -7.09 -2.78
CA LYS A 73 19.83 -5.67 -2.40
C LYS A 73 18.66 -4.76 -2.82
N ILE A 74 18.18 -4.86 -4.07
CA ILE A 74 17.07 -4.02 -4.57
C ILE A 74 15.77 -4.25 -3.80
N LEU A 75 15.46 -5.52 -3.49
CA LEU A 75 14.27 -5.88 -2.73
C LEU A 75 14.40 -5.42 -1.28
N LYS A 76 15.62 -5.50 -0.74
CA LYS A 76 15.97 -5.05 0.61
C LYS A 76 15.85 -3.52 0.75
N ASP A 77 16.21 -2.75 -0.27
CA ASP A 77 16.07 -1.28 -0.26
C ASP A 77 14.60 -0.84 -0.40
N LEU A 78 13.81 -1.51 -1.25
CA LEU A 78 12.36 -1.25 -1.34
C LEU A 78 11.61 -1.65 -0.06
N LEU A 79 12.00 -2.75 0.58
CA LEU A 79 11.48 -3.14 1.89
C LEU A 79 11.95 -2.18 2.98
N HIS A 80 13.19 -1.70 2.92
CA HIS A 80 13.72 -0.71 3.86
C HIS A 80 12.93 0.61 3.82
N PHE A 81 12.46 1.02 2.64
CA PHE A 81 11.56 2.18 2.51
C PHE A 81 10.25 2.02 3.29
N PHE A 82 9.84 0.79 3.60
CA PHE A 82 8.57 0.49 4.24
C PHE A 82 8.68 -0.10 5.65
N VAL A 83 9.86 -0.54 6.07
CA VAL A 83 10.12 -0.99 7.44
C VAL A 83 10.26 0.25 8.34
N LEU A 84 9.24 0.51 9.16
CA LEU A 84 9.17 1.64 10.11
C LEU A 84 10.04 1.48 11.37
N GLU A 85 11.05 0.62 11.36
CA GLU A 85 11.54 -0.01 12.58
C GLU A 85 12.83 0.56 13.19
N ARG A 86 13.20 1.85 13.06
CA ARG A 86 14.26 2.33 13.98
C ARG A 86 14.42 3.81 14.27
N ASN A 87 14.16 4.71 13.32
CA ASN A 87 14.51 6.11 13.50
C ASN A 87 13.31 7.03 13.24
N LYS A 88 13.01 7.94 14.18
CA LYS A 88 11.96 8.97 14.04
C LYS A 88 12.12 9.76 12.74
N VAL A 89 13.35 9.92 12.26
CA VAL A 89 13.67 10.57 10.97
C VAL A 89 13.15 9.77 9.78
N VAL A 90 13.30 8.44 9.77
CA VAL A 90 12.83 7.57 8.67
C VAL A 90 11.30 7.54 8.64
N ILE A 91 10.68 7.51 9.82
CA ILE A 91 9.22 7.61 9.98
C ILE A 91 8.71 8.93 9.39
N GLY A 92 9.34 10.06 9.76
CA GLY A 92 8.99 11.37 9.23
C GLY A 92 9.18 11.50 7.72
N ALA A 93 10.29 10.98 7.19
CA ALA A 93 10.53 10.95 5.75
C ALA A 93 9.49 10.11 5.00
N ASN A 94 9.08 8.97 5.56
CA ASN A 94 8.07 8.11 4.96
C ASN A 94 6.69 8.78 4.95
N LEU A 95 6.32 9.42 6.06
CA LEU A 95 5.09 10.22 6.16
C LEU A 95 5.08 11.37 5.16
N PHE A 96 6.22 12.04 4.96
CA PHE A 96 6.36 13.11 3.99
C PHE A 96 6.22 12.60 2.55
N VAL A 97 6.78 11.42 2.24
CA VAL A 97 6.61 10.80 0.93
C VAL A 97 5.16 10.37 0.72
N ASP A 98 4.50 9.76 1.71
CA ASP A 98 3.07 9.40 1.62
C ASP A 98 2.17 10.63 1.48
N PHE A 99 2.54 11.77 2.09
CA PHE A 99 1.86 13.04 1.89
C PHE A 99 1.93 13.50 0.44
N TRP A 100 3.11 13.49 -0.18
CA TRP A 100 3.24 13.85 -1.59
C TRP A 100 2.54 12.86 -2.52
N LEU A 101 2.65 11.55 -2.26
CA LEU A 101 1.98 10.53 -3.08
C LEU A 101 0.46 10.61 -2.96
N SER A 102 -0.09 10.89 -1.77
CA SER A 102 -1.53 11.06 -1.60
C SER A 102 -2.03 12.33 -2.29
N MET A 103 -1.32 13.46 -2.20
CA MET A 103 -1.63 14.65 -2.99
C MET A 103 -1.58 14.38 -4.50
N LEU A 104 -0.54 13.69 -4.96
CA LEU A 104 -0.39 13.30 -6.37
C LEU A 104 -1.55 12.40 -6.82
N SER A 105 -1.94 11.43 -5.99
CA SER A 105 -3.05 10.53 -6.30
C SER A 105 -4.39 11.27 -6.39
N ILE A 106 -4.66 12.18 -5.45
CA ILE A 106 -5.83 13.07 -5.48
C ILE A 106 -5.86 13.87 -6.79
N TYR A 107 -4.73 14.46 -7.17
CA TYR A 107 -4.60 15.26 -8.40
C TYR A 107 -4.78 14.41 -9.67
N LEU A 108 -4.16 13.23 -9.73
CA LEU A 108 -4.27 12.33 -10.86
C LEU A 108 -5.71 11.85 -11.04
N ILE A 109 -6.37 11.43 -9.97
CA ILE A 109 -7.76 10.97 -10.03
C ILE A 109 -8.70 12.11 -10.44
N ALA A 110 -8.48 13.32 -9.93
CA ALA A 110 -9.26 14.48 -10.34
C ALA A 110 -9.17 14.75 -11.86
N ARG A 111 -7.99 14.52 -12.45
CA ARG A 111 -7.72 14.82 -13.87
C ARG A 111 -8.07 13.68 -14.83
N PHE A 112 -7.88 12.43 -14.42
CA PHE A 112 -8.08 11.27 -15.29
C PHE A 112 -9.47 10.64 -15.17
N LEU A 113 -10.15 10.79 -14.03
CA LEU A 113 -11.46 10.17 -13.82
C LEU A 113 -12.59 11.22 -13.82
N PRO A 114 -13.65 11.01 -14.61
CA PRO A 114 -14.83 11.86 -14.56
C PRO A 114 -15.61 11.64 -13.25
N LEU A 115 -16.27 12.69 -12.76
CA LEU A 115 -17.05 12.70 -11.52
C LEU A 115 -18.08 11.57 -11.41
N SER A 116 -18.70 11.19 -12.53
CA SER A 116 -19.68 10.10 -12.59
C SER A 116 -19.10 8.73 -12.21
N LEU A 117 -17.83 8.48 -12.55
CA LEU A 117 -17.12 7.27 -12.16
C LEU A 117 -16.65 7.32 -10.71
N ILE A 118 -16.27 8.49 -10.20
CA ILE A 118 -15.78 8.66 -8.82
C ILE A 118 -16.90 8.50 -7.80
N LEU A 119 -18.06 9.11 -8.06
CA LEU A 119 -19.26 9.01 -7.20
C LEU A 119 -20.02 7.69 -7.38
N GLY A 120 -19.72 6.95 -8.44
CA GLY A 120 -20.38 5.70 -8.79
C GLY A 120 -19.69 4.46 -8.22
N ARG A 121 -19.30 3.54 -9.11
CA ARG A 121 -18.90 2.17 -8.76
C ARG A 121 -17.40 2.00 -8.45
N THR A 122 -16.56 3.00 -8.73
CA THR A 122 -15.10 2.87 -8.69
C THR A 122 -14.58 2.55 -7.29
N MET A 123 -15.17 3.13 -6.24
CA MET A 123 -14.78 2.85 -4.86
C MET A 123 -15.01 1.37 -4.48
N GLY A 124 -16.15 0.79 -4.89
CA GLY A 124 -16.46 -0.61 -4.64
C GLY A 124 -15.47 -1.57 -5.33
N TRP A 125 -15.10 -1.27 -6.57
CA TRP A 125 -14.09 -2.05 -7.30
C TRP A 125 -12.70 -1.96 -6.68
N LEU A 126 -12.29 -0.77 -6.21
CA LEU A 126 -11.01 -0.59 -5.54
C LEU A 126 -10.95 -1.42 -4.24
N VAL A 127 -12.00 -1.38 -3.42
CA VAL A 127 -12.09 -2.18 -2.19
C VAL A 127 -12.12 -3.68 -2.50
N PHE A 128 -12.85 -4.09 -3.54
CA PHE A 128 -12.91 -5.49 -3.96
C PHE A 128 -11.54 -6.03 -4.42
N LEU A 129 -10.82 -5.27 -5.24
CA LEU A 129 -9.47 -5.61 -5.67
C LEU A 129 -8.48 -5.66 -4.49
N LEU A 130 -8.63 -4.73 -3.54
CA LEU A 130 -7.82 -4.72 -2.31
C LEU A 130 -8.04 -6.01 -1.52
N MET A 131 -9.30 -6.40 -1.35
CA MET A 131 -9.68 -7.62 -0.63
C MET A 131 -9.11 -8.88 -1.29
N ILE A 132 -9.21 -9.01 -2.62
CA ILE A 132 -8.61 -10.14 -3.37
C ILE A 132 -7.10 -10.16 -3.17
N SER A 133 -6.43 -9.01 -3.34
CA SER A 133 -4.98 -8.92 -3.22
C SER A 133 -4.49 -9.32 -1.83
N LEU A 134 -5.12 -8.78 -0.78
CA LEU A 134 -4.74 -9.08 0.60
C LEU A 134 -5.03 -10.53 0.98
N THR A 135 -6.12 -11.13 0.47
CA THR A 135 -6.46 -12.53 0.73
C THR A 135 -5.45 -13.46 0.08
N LEU A 136 -5.11 -13.24 -1.19
CA LEU A 136 -4.08 -14.01 -1.90
C LEU A 136 -2.72 -13.87 -1.20
N ALA A 137 -2.36 -12.65 -0.82
CA ALA A 137 -1.10 -12.37 -0.17
C ALA A 137 -1.00 -13.05 1.21
N SER A 138 -2.08 -13.02 1.99
CA SER A 138 -2.17 -13.73 3.29
C SER A 138 -2.04 -15.24 3.11
N TYR A 139 -2.68 -15.81 2.08
CA TYR A 139 -2.54 -17.24 1.77
C TYR A 139 -1.10 -17.62 1.41
N LEU A 140 -0.45 -16.84 0.55
CA LEU A 140 0.95 -17.10 0.16
C LEU A 140 1.93 -16.89 1.32
N GLU A 141 1.67 -15.90 2.18
CA GLU A 141 2.43 -15.70 3.41
C GLU A 141 2.25 -16.92 4.34
N PHE A 142 1.04 -17.43 4.49
CA PHE A 142 0.78 -18.65 5.26
C PHE A 142 1.48 -19.87 4.65
N GLU A 143 1.46 -20.08 3.33
CA GLU A 143 2.21 -21.14 2.66
C GLU A 143 3.72 -21.01 2.91
N SER A 144 4.22 -19.77 2.98
CA SER A 144 5.64 -19.48 3.22
C SER A 144 6.11 -19.74 4.65
N LEU A 145 5.26 -19.47 5.63
CA LEU A 145 5.52 -19.57 7.07
C LEU A 145 5.03 -20.89 7.65
N SER A 146 4.11 -21.57 6.99
CA SER A 146 3.58 -22.83 7.48
C SER A 146 4.69 -23.88 7.45
N ILE A 147 5.01 -24.31 8.66
CA ILE A 147 5.97 -25.35 9.05
C ILE A 147 5.46 -26.73 8.58
N TYR A 148 4.67 -26.82 7.51
CA TYR A 148 4.41 -28.08 6.82
C TYR A 148 5.50 -28.26 5.76
N THR A 149 6.73 -28.46 6.24
CA THR A 149 7.63 -29.34 5.51
C THR A 149 6.91 -30.68 5.48
N GLU A 150 6.25 -31.01 4.37
CA GLU A 150 6.03 -32.41 4.03
C GLU A 150 7.39 -33.08 4.18
N LYS A 151 7.54 -33.89 5.23
CA LYS A 151 8.58 -34.92 5.25
C LYS A 151 8.32 -35.76 4.01
N LYS A 152 9.04 -35.46 2.92
CA LYS A 152 9.21 -36.40 1.81
C LYS A 152 9.71 -37.70 2.45
N LYS A 153 8.84 -38.69 2.50
CA LYS A 153 9.25 -40.09 2.59
C LYS A 153 9.81 -40.51 1.25
#